data_AF-A0A0F6VYT8-F1
#
_entry.id   AF-A0A0F6VYT8-F1
#
_cell.length_a   1.000
_cell.length_b   1.000
_cell.length_c   1.000
_cell.angle_alpha   90.00
_cell.angle_beta   90.00
_cell.angle_gamma   90.00
#
_symmetry.space_group_name_H-M   'P 1'
#
loop_
_entity.id
_entity.type
_entity.pdbx_description
1 polymer ?
#
loop_
_entity_poly.entity_id
_entity_poly.type
_entity_poly.pdbx_seq_one_letter_code
_entity_poly.pdbx_strand_id
1 'polypeptide(L)'
;MLTRYSIVRGARSSSLPRGIRQDTRKHTSHVLRPTKEIVDEVFGSARDEAAWERYAVQYRALLEERFAANRKPFDRLASFARWHDVYLGCSCPSTKNPDVMRCHTVVALRFMKERYPDLDVRLPAT
;
A
#
# COMPACT_ATOMS: atom_id res chain seq x y z
N MET A 1 19.01 12.93 4.70
CA MET A 1 18.99 11.72 5.55
C MET A 1 17.92 10.78 5.02
N LEU A 2 18.28 9.51 4.85
CA LEU A 2 17.70 8.50 3.95
C LEU A 2 16.32 7.99 4.39
N THR A 3 15.35 7.97 3.46
CA THR A 3 14.00 7.42 3.68
C THR A 3 13.55 6.52 2.52
N ARG A 4 14.15 5.33 2.45
CA ARG A 4 13.63 4.22 1.65
C ARG A 4 12.26 3.84 2.22
N TYR A 5 11.23 3.85 1.37
CA TYR A 5 9.79 3.75 1.72
C TYR A 5 9.30 4.81 2.71
N SER A 6 8.75 5.92 2.24
CA SER A 6 7.93 6.82 3.08
C SER A 6 6.69 7.27 2.31
N ILE A 7 5.61 7.63 2.99
CA ILE A 7 4.47 8.32 2.35
C ILE A 7 4.68 9.81 2.60
N VAL A 8 4.85 10.61 1.54
CA VAL A 8 4.92 12.08 1.64
C VAL A 8 3.61 12.68 1.13
N ARG A 9 2.96 13.51 1.95
CA ARG A 9 1.63 14.11 1.72
C ARG A 9 1.72 15.58 1.29
N GLY A 10 0.70 16.09 0.60
CA GLY A 10 0.42 17.54 0.42
C GLY A 10 1.39 18.33 -0.47
N ALA A 11 2.42 17.68 -0.99
CA ALA A 11 3.45 18.29 -1.80
C ALA A 11 3.12 18.13 -3.30
N ARG A 12 3.38 19.15 -4.13
CA ARG A 12 3.41 18.98 -5.60
C ARG A 12 4.40 17.85 -5.92
N SER A 13 4.21 17.12 -7.01
CA SER A 13 5.12 16.03 -7.43
C SER A 13 6.59 16.48 -7.45
N SER A 14 6.85 17.75 -7.77
CA SER A 14 8.15 18.42 -7.74
C SER A 14 8.79 18.60 -6.36
N SER A 15 8.02 18.39 -5.28
CA SER A 15 8.42 18.59 -3.87
C SER A 15 8.36 17.30 -3.04
N LEU A 16 8.01 16.17 -3.67
CA LEU A 16 8.25 14.85 -3.09
C LEU A 16 9.78 14.62 -3.07
N PRO A 17 10.32 13.87 -2.09
CA PRO A 17 11.72 13.45 -2.17
C PRO A 17 11.93 12.70 -3.48
N ARG A 18 13.13 12.81 -4.07
CA ARG A 18 13.42 12.17 -5.36
C ARG A 18 13.09 10.67 -5.26
N GLY A 19 12.08 10.21 -5.99
CA GLY A 19 11.75 8.79 -6.07
C GLY A 19 10.54 8.50 -6.94
N ILE A 20 10.27 7.22 -7.13
CA ILE A 20 9.38 6.71 -8.17
C ILE A 20 8.04 6.34 -7.57
N ARG A 21 7.00 7.08 -7.97
CA ARG A 21 5.62 6.81 -7.54
C ARG A 21 5.04 5.61 -8.28
N GLN A 22 4.59 4.62 -7.53
CA GLN A 22 3.79 3.49 -7.99
C GLN A 22 2.34 3.67 -7.51
N ASP A 23 1.41 3.75 -8.45
CA ASP A 23 -0.01 3.88 -8.11
C ASP A 23 -0.62 2.50 -7.86
N THR A 24 -1.11 2.27 -6.64
CA THR A 24 -1.70 0.99 -6.21
C THR A 24 -3.22 1.05 -6.11
N ARG A 25 -3.86 2.09 -6.67
CA ARG A 25 -5.32 2.24 -6.58
C ARG A 25 -6.05 1.14 -7.36
N LYS A 26 -7.30 0.87 -6.96
CA LYS A 26 -8.16 -0.19 -7.53
C LYS A 26 -8.28 -0.19 -9.06
N HIS A 27 -8.18 0.99 -9.68
CA HIS A 27 -8.27 1.18 -11.14
C HIS A 27 -6.96 0.93 -11.91
N THR A 28 -5.86 0.64 -11.22
CA THR A 28 -4.57 0.35 -11.86
C THR A 28 -4.46 -1.15 -12.16
N SER A 29 -3.38 -1.57 -12.83
CA SER A 29 -3.01 -2.98 -13.00
C SER A 29 -1.90 -3.41 -12.04
N HIS A 30 -1.66 -2.64 -10.97
CA HIS A 30 -0.55 -2.89 -10.05
C HIS A 30 -0.78 -4.17 -9.23
N VAL A 31 0.29 -4.92 -8.95
CA VAL A 31 0.20 -6.20 -8.23
C VAL A 31 -0.37 -6.05 -6.81
N LEU A 32 -0.03 -4.95 -6.15
CA LEU A 32 -0.54 -4.53 -4.83
C LEU A 32 -1.83 -3.72 -4.89
N ARG A 33 -2.67 -3.86 -5.92
CA ARG A 33 -3.96 -3.16 -5.96
C ARG A 33 -5.03 -3.94 -5.18
N PRO A 34 -5.89 -3.30 -4.39
CA PRO A 34 -7.12 -3.95 -3.96
C PRO A 34 -8.06 -4.12 -5.15
N THR A 35 -8.97 -5.09 -5.07
CA THR A 35 -10.07 -5.20 -6.03
C THR A 35 -11.14 -4.15 -5.75
N LYS A 36 -12.04 -3.92 -6.71
CA LYS A 36 -13.13 -2.95 -6.53
C LYS A 36 -14.10 -3.45 -5.45
N GLU A 37 -14.34 -4.75 -5.44
CA GLU A 37 -15.25 -5.47 -4.55
C GLU A 37 -14.84 -5.28 -3.10
N ILE A 38 -13.57 -5.60 -2.76
CA ILE A 38 -13.04 -5.45 -1.40
C ILE A 38 -13.08 -3.97 -0.94
N VAL A 39 -12.84 -3.02 -1.86
CA VAL A 39 -12.94 -1.59 -1.52
C VAL A 39 -14.37 -1.17 -1.29
N ASP A 40 -15.29 -1.55 -2.17
CA ASP A 40 -16.67 -1.08 -2.14
C ASP A 40 -17.44 -1.63 -0.92
N GLU A 41 -17.10 -2.83 -0.43
CA GLU A 41 -17.66 -3.40 0.82
C GLU A 41 -17.38 -2.55 2.06
N VAL A 42 -16.31 -1.74 2.06
CA VAL A 42 -15.81 -1.03 3.25
C VAL A 42 -15.76 0.48 3.01
N PHE A 43 -16.02 0.92 1.77
CA PHE A 43 -16.02 2.32 1.38
C PHE A 43 -17.14 3.08 2.09
N GLY A 44 -16.77 4.05 2.93
CA GLY A 44 -17.73 4.84 3.73
C GLY A 44 -17.88 4.36 5.17
N SER A 45 -17.36 3.19 5.51
CA SER A 45 -17.33 2.64 6.88
C SER A 45 -16.08 3.07 7.63
N ALA A 46 -15.59 4.29 7.37
CA ALA A 46 -14.31 4.83 7.82
C ALA A 46 -14.05 4.72 9.34
N ARG A 47 -15.14 4.76 10.11
CA ARG A 47 -15.14 4.75 11.58
C ARG A 47 -15.53 3.40 12.17
N ASP A 48 -15.97 2.45 11.35
CA ASP A 48 -16.31 1.10 11.78
C ASP A 48 -15.04 0.24 11.78
N GLU A 49 -14.57 -0.09 12.97
CA GLU A 49 -13.40 -0.93 13.18
C GLU A 49 -13.59 -2.35 12.67
N ALA A 50 -14.78 -2.93 12.87
CA ALA A 50 -15.08 -4.28 12.40
C ALA A 50 -15.11 -4.34 10.86
N ALA A 51 -15.62 -3.30 10.21
CA ALA A 51 -15.55 -3.20 8.74
C ALA A 51 -14.10 -3.10 8.24
N TRP A 52 -13.26 -2.33 8.93
CA TRP A 52 -11.84 -2.24 8.61
C TRP A 52 -11.10 -3.58 8.82
N GLU A 53 -11.37 -4.30 9.91
CA GLU A 53 -10.72 -5.60 10.15
C GLU A 53 -11.07 -6.61 9.05
N ARG A 54 -12.36 -6.69 8.68
CA ARG A 54 -12.80 -7.52 7.56
C ARG A 54 -12.10 -7.14 6.26
N TYR A 55 -11.98 -5.84 5.97
CA TYR A 55 -11.23 -5.34 4.83
C TYR A 55 -9.79 -5.83 4.83
N ALA A 56 -9.08 -5.64 5.94
CA ALA A 56 -7.66 -5.92 6.06
C ALA A 56 -7.40 -7.42 5.88
N VAL A 57 -8.26 -8.28 6.44
CA VAL A 57 -8.19 -9.73 6.28
C VAL A 57 -8.42 -10.13 4.82
N GLN A 58 -9.51 -9.68 4.19
CA GLN A 58 -9.81 -10.01 2.80
C GLN A 58 -8.72 -9.53 1.85
N TYR A 59 -8.25 -8.29 2.05
CA TYR A 59 -7.22 -7.72 1.19
C TYR A 59 -5.87 -8.44 1.36
N ARG A 60 -5.51 -8.81 2.59
CA ARG A 60 -4.32 -9.62 2.84
C ARG A 60 -4.42 -11.00 2.17
N ALA A 61 -5.55 -11.68 2.28
CA ALA A 61 -5.78 -12.97 1.65
C ALA A 61 -5.62 -12.89 0.12
N LEU A 62 -6.15 -11.83 -0.51
CA LEU A 62 -5.95 -11.57 -1.94
C LEU A 62 -4.47 -11.41 -2.31
N LEU A 63 -3.68 -10.70 -1.50
CA LEU A 63 -2.24 -10.55 -1.75
C LEU A 63 -1.51 -11.89 -1.61
N GLU A 64 -1.89 -12.71 -0.63
CA GLU A 64 -1.35 -14.06 -0.44
C GLU A 64 -1.66 -14.97 -1.62
N GLU A 65 -2.91 -14.97 -2.09
CA GLU A 65 -3.34 -15.72 -3.28
C GLU A 65 -2.54 -15.31 -4.52
N ARG A 66 -2.44 -14.00 -4.79
CA ARG A 66 -1.68 -13.49 -5.94
C ARG A 66 -0.21 -13.84 -5.86
N PHE A 67 0.38 -13.75 -4.67
CA PHE A 67 1.78 -14.07 -4.44
C PHE A 67 2.06 -15.56 -4.67
N ALA A 68 1.17 -16.42 -4.18
CA ALA A 68 1.26 -17.86 -4.39
C ALA A 68 1.08 -18.23 -5.87
N ALA A 69 0.11 -17.62 -6.56
CA ALA A 69 -0.18 -17.87 -7.96
C ALA A 69 0.95 -17.39 -8.89
N ASN A 70 1.49 -16.19 -8.64
CA ASN A 70 2.60 -15.65 -9.42
C ASN A 70 3.42 -14.65 -8.60
N ARG A 71 4.53 -15.14 -8.05
CA ARG A 71 5.47 -14.34 -7.26
C ARG A 71 6.26 -13.31 -8.09
N LYS A 72 6.49 -13.56 -9.39
CA LYS A 72 7.43 -12.77 -10.22
C LYS A 72 7.16 -11.25 -10.21
N PRO A 73 5.91 -10.75 -10.32
CA PRO A 73 5.64 -9.31 -10.23
C PRO A 73 5.99 -8.70 -8.88
N PHE A 74 5.82 -9.44 -7.78
CA PHE A 74 6.23 -9.00 -6.45
C PHE A 74 7.74 -8.96 -6.31
N ASP A 75 8.46 -9.96 -6.83
CA ASP A 75 9.92 -9.98 -6.81
C ASP A 75 10.51 -8.84 -7.64
N ARG A 76 9.89 -8.51 -8.78
CA ARG A 76 10.26 -7.35 -9.59
C ARG A 76 10.06 -6.04 -8.83
N LEU A 77 8.92 -5.90 -8.14
CA LEU A 77 8.66 -4.72 -7.32
C LEU A 77 9.65 -4.60 -6.15
N ALA A 78 9.93 -5.69 -5.44
CA ALA A 78 10.89 -5.72 -4.34
C ALA A 78 12.30 -5.38 -4.85
N SER A 79 12.73 -5.98 -5.97
CA SER A 79 14.03 -5.69 -6.58
C SER A 79 14.12 -4.22 -7.01
N PHE A 80 13.08 -3.70 -7.64
CA PHE A 80 13.00 -2.29 -8.01
C PHE A 80 13.12 -1.37 -6.79
N ALA A 81 12.43 -1.71 -5.70
CA ALA A 81 12.46 -0.93 -4.47
C ALA A 81 13.75 -1.08 -3.64
N ARG A 82 14.63 -2.05 -3.95
CA ARG A 82 15.99 -2.10 -3.39
C ARG A 82 16.91 -1.03 -3.99
N TRP A 83 16.69 -0.69 -5.26
CA TRP A 83 17.54 0.23 -6.03
C TRP A 83 16.99 1.65 -6.09
N HIS A 84 15.68 1.81 -5.88
CA HIS A 84 14.99 3.08 -5.99
C HIS A 84 14.16 3.40 -4.76
N ASP A 85 14.04 4.68 -4.43
CA ASP A 85 13.07 5.16 -3.47
C ASP A 85 11.67 5.07 -4.09
N VAL A 86 10.90 4.05 -3.70
CA VAL A 86 9.56 3.79 -4.24
C VAL A 86 8.47 4.31 -3.31
N TYR A 87 7.50 5.00 -3.88
CA TYR A 87 6.36 5.60 -3.19
C TYR A 87 5.06 4.95 -3.65
N LEU A 88 4.34 4.25 -2.76
CA LEU A 88 3.01 3.73 -3.08
C LEU A 88 1.96 4.85 -2.93
N GLY A 89 1.25 5.17 -4.00
CA GLY A 89 0.25 6.23 -4.01
C GLY A 89 -1.06 5.83 -3.30
N CYS A 90 -1.39 6.50 -2.19
CA CYS A 90 -2.71 6.45 -1.52
C CYS A 90 -3.30 7.88 -1.47
N SER A 91 -4.62 7.99 -1.44
CA SER A 91 -5.34 9.25 -1.18
C SER A 91 -5.75 9.43 0.29
N CYS A 92 -5.29 8.56 1.18
CA CYS A 92 -5.56 8.65 2.63
C CYS A 92 -4.46 9.45 3.35
N PRO A 93 -4.80 10.16 4.45
CA PRO A 93 -6.14 10.26 5.00
C PRO A 93 -7.04 11.18 4.17
N SER A 94 -8.35 10.98 4.30
CA SER A 94 -9.38 11.79 3.68
C SER A 94 -10.59 11.86 4.61
N THR A 95 -11.59 12.70 4.31
CA THR A 95 -12.87 12.71 5.04
C THR A 95 -13.50 11.32 5.13
N LYS A 96 -13.31 10.48 4.10
CA LYS A 96 -13.84 9.10 4.03
C LYS A 96 -12.93 8.03 4.62
N ASN A 97 -11.72 8.39 5.06
CA ASN A 97 -10.82 7.51 5.81
C ASN A 97 -9.80 8.39 6.54
N PRO A 98 -10.11 8.85 7.76
CA PRO A 98 -9.26 9.79 8.47
C PRO A 98 -7.99 9.13 9.04
N ASP A 99 -8.01 7.81 9.23
CA ASP A 99 -6.91 7.05 9.78
C ASP A 99 -6.03 6.44 8.67
N VAL A 100 -4.78 6.90 8.59
CA VAL A 100 -3.82 6.39 7.60
C VAL A 100 -3.42 4.94 7.85
N MET A 101 -3.42 4.51 9.12
CA MET A 101 -3.13 3.13 9.51
C MET A 101 -4.22 2.16 9.03
N ARG A 102 -5.39 2.72 8.66
CA ARG A 102 -6.49 2.05 7.98
C ARG A 102 -6.49 2.26 6.45
N CYS A 103 -5.34 2.56 5.81
CA CYS A 103 -5.22 2.56 4.34
C CYS A 103 -4.77 1.19 3.82
N HIS A 104 -5.32 0.76 2.68
CA HIS A 104 -4.88 -0.43 1.93
C HIS A 104 -3.37 -0.47 1.69
N THR A 105 -2.75 0.68 1.42
CA THR A 105 -1.31 0.78 1.24
C THR A 105 -0.55 0.35 2.49
N VAL A 106 -1.04 0.62 3.70
CA VAL A 106 -0.41 0.11 4.93
C VAL A 106 -0.46 -1.41 5.01
N VAL A 107 -1.59 -2.02 4.64
CA VAL A 107 -1.71 -3.48 4.56
C VAL A 107 -0.74 -4.06 3.53
N ALA A 108 -0.65 -3.45 2.35
CA ALA A 108 0.27 -3.87 1.29
C ALA A 108 1.75 -3.72 1.69
N LEU A 109 2.11 -2.65 2.40
CA LEU A 109 3.46 -2.44 2.92
C LEU A 109 3.82 -3.48 3.97
N ARG A 110 2.91 -3.78 4.91
CA ARG A 110 3.11 -4.87 5.89
C ARG A 110 3.34 -6.20 5.18
N PHE A 111 2.53 -6.51 4.19
CA PHE A 111 2.70 -7.71 3.37
C PHE A 111 4.09 -7.77 2.70
N MET A 112 4.54 -6.67 2.06
CA MET A 112 5.87 -6.62 1.45
C MET A 112 7.00 -6.77 2.49
N LYS A 113 6.88 -6.13 3.64
CA LYS A 113 7.86 -6.23 4.73
C LYS A 113 7.99 -7.66 5.25
N GLU A 114 6.89 -8.38 5.37
CA GLU A 114 6.87 -9.77 5.83
C GLU A 114 7.45 -10.73 4.78
N ARG A 115 7.14 -10.55 3.49
CA ARG A 115 7.61 -11.43 2.41
C ARG A 115 9.04 -11.13 1.94
N TYR A 116 9.51 -9.91 2.16
CA TYR A 116 10.84 -9.44 1.81
C TYR A 116 11.47 -8.73 3.01
N PRO A 117 11.94 -9.49 4.03
CA PRO A 117 12.42 -8.92 5.30
C PRO A 117 13.70 -8.08 5.14
N ASP A 118 14.43 -8.25 4.04
CA ASP A 118 15.60 -7.45 3.67
C ASP A 118 15.25 -6.10 3.01
N LEU A 119 13.97 -5.89 2.66
CA LEU A 119 13.48 -4.66 2.08
C LEU A 119 13.26 -3.61 3.18
N ASP A 120 13.86 -2.42 3.04
CA ASP A 120 13.61 -1.28 3.95
C ASP A 120 12.21 -0.70 3.69
N VAL A 121 11.20 -1.33 4.29
CA VAL A 121 9.80 -0.89 4.26
C VAL A 121 9.48 -0.10 5.53
N ARG A 122 9.13 1.18 5.37
CA ARG A 122 8.65 2.02 6.48
C ARG A 122 7.16 2.29 6.35
N LEU A 123 6.48 2.11 7.47
CA LEU A 123 5.07 2.43 7.63
C LEU A 123 4.92 3.91 8.04
N PRO A 124 3.73 4.52 7.85
CA PRO A 124 3.44 5.82 8.42
C PRO A 124 3.74 5.84 9.92
N ALA A 125 4.22 6.98 10.42
CA ALA A 125 4.22 7.24 11.85
C ALA A 125 2.77 7.24 12.36
N THR A 126 2.54 6.56 13.48
CA THR A 126 1.31 6.59 14.26
C THR A 126 1.07 7.96 14.85
#